data_AF-A0A841KSX2-F1
#
_entry.id   AF-A0A841KSX2-F1
#
_cell.length_a   1.000
_cell.length_b   1.000
_cell.length_c   1.000
_cell.angle_alpha   90.00
_cell.angle_beta   90.00
_cell.angle_gamma   90.00
#
_symmetry.space_group_name_H-M   'P 1'
#
loop_
_entity.id
_entity.type
_entity.pdbx_description
1 polymer ?
#
loop_
_entity_poly.entity_id
_entity_poly.type
_entity_poly.pdbx_seq_one_letter_code
_entity_poly.pdbx_strand_id
1 'polypeptide(L)'
;MKVNHISYTNIDEIDYYSTILKNTDDPIKKKVFNFHQLSQLFSKISSFPVSKTTYFSLKDDFPLENILIKYLALSYSIYRQISKKEHTYIKLNAQVLSLTEDFIYQFYAFDLPIKDHNHQELLWIYPKLQYKHFLADCILLGNYNDYCIDISTIEEIVQIMAGFTRYELDQTLAETNSRVNFPSLIYANIKLYEKGYLEVTEGSTGIEIRLNLKPESSASPIFSRYSYPLKKTIIDICKKSYNEHYSYKDFQ
;
A
#
# COMPACT_ATOMS: atom_id res chain seq x y z
N MET A 1 -26.72 -19.50 34.47
CA MET A 1 -25.87 -19.55 33.25
C MET A 1 -25.09 -18.25 33.17
N LYS A 2 -23.76 -18.28 33.29
CA LYS A 2 -22.92 -17.11 33.01
C LYS A 2 -22.87 -16.93 31.50
N VAL A 3 -23.32 -15.78 31.00
CA VAL A 3 -23.07 -15.36 29.63
C VAL A 3 -21.56 -15.15 29.53
N ASN A 4 -20.86 -16.07 28.86
CA ASN A 4 -19.47 -15.85 28.51
C ASN A 4 -19.46 -14.62 27.59
N HIS A 5 -18.89 -13.51 28.07
CA HIS A 5 -18.55 -12.40 27.20
C HIS A 5 -17.63 -12.95 26.11
N ILE A 6 -18.14 -12.93 24.88
CA ILE A 6 -17.35 -13.27 23.70
C ILE A 6 -16.41 -12.09 23.49
N SER A 7 -15.17 -12.23 23.97
CA SER A 7 -14.11 -11.27 23.66
C SER A 7 -13.70 -11.51 22.22
N TYR A 8 -13.88 -10.50 21.36
CA TYR A 8 -13.30 -10.51 20.03
C TYR A 8 -11.80 -10.26 20.16
N THR A 9 -11.03 -10.94 19.33
CA THR A 9 -9.57 -10.78 19.31
C THR A 9 -9.19 -9.35 19.00
N ASN A 10 -8.37 -8.73 19.85
CA ASN A 10 -7.71 -7.46 19.54
C ASN A 10 -6.22 -7.72 19.23
N ILE A 11 -5.84 -7.50 17.97
CA ILE A 11 -4.44 -7.55 17.53
C ILE A 11 -3.98 -6.10 17.39
N ASP A 12 -3.17 -5.62 18.33
CA ASP A 12 -2.92 -4.17 18.53
C ASP A 12 -2.37 -3.47 17.27
N GLU A 13 -1.56 -4.15 16.48
CA GLU A 13 -1.06 -3.65 15.19
C GLU A 13 -2.11 -3.60 14.09
N ILE A 14 -3.07 -4.55 14.08
CA ILE A 14 -4.22 -4.57 13.15
C ILE A 14 -5.20 -3.44 13.51
N ASP A 15 -5.45 -3.22 14.79
CA ASP A 15 -6.30 -2.11 15.27
C ASP A 15 -5.70 -0.75 14.91
N TYR A 16 -4.38 -0.60 15.08
CA TYR A 16 -3.68 0.60 14.66
C TYR A 16 -3.75 0.80 13.13
N TYR A 17 -3.54 -0.27 12.35
CA TYR A 17 -3.70 -0.22 10.91
C TYR A 17 -5.13 0.15 10.48
N SER A 18 -6.16 -0.40 11.14
CA SER A 18 -7.56 -0.04 10.93
C SER A 18 -7.80 1.47 11.10
N THR A 19 -7.17 2.06 12.12
CA THR A 19 -7.29 3.48 12.42
C THR A 19 -6.66 4.33 11.31
N ILE A 20 -5.53 3.90 10.74
CA ILE A 20 -4.92 4.56 9.58
C ILE A 20 -5.89 4.53 8.39
N LEU A 21 -6.46 3.36 8.08
CA LEU A 21 -7.35 3.19 6.93
C LEU A 21 -8.67 3.97 7.04
N LYS A 22 -9.25 4.06 8.25
CA LYS A 22 -10.51 4.78 8.50
C LYS A 22 -10.37 6.30 8.42
N ASN A 23 -9.17 6.82 8.65
CA ASN A 23 -8.91 8.26 8.66
C ASN A 23 -8.57 8.82 7.28
N THR A 24 -8.62 8.00 6.22
CA THR A 24 -8.30 8.45 4.87
C THR A 24 -9.23 7.78 3.87
N ASP A 25 -9.98 8.58 3.10
CA ASP A 25 -10.85 8.08 2.03
C ASP A 25 -10.08 7.91 0.71
N ASP A 26 -8.87 8.44 0.64
CA ASP A 26 -8.00 8.44 -0.53
C ASP A 26 -7.30 7.08 -0.69
N PRO A 27 -7.60 6.31 -1.77
CA PRO A 27 -7.08 4.96 -1.95
C PRO A 27 -5.56 4.93 -2.14
N ILE A 28 -4.94 6.01 -2.60
CA ILE A 28 -3.49 6.13 -2.72
C ILE A 28 -2.89 6.42 -1.35
N LYS A 29 -3.44 7.37 -0.59
CA LYS A 29 -2.93 7.69 0.76
C LYS A 29 -3.08 6.54 1.75
N LYS A 30 -4.02 5.60 1.55
CA LYS A 30 -4.12 4.35 2.33
C LYS A 30 -2.85 3.48 2.26
N LYS A 31 -2.10 3.59 1.16
CA LYS A 31 -0.89 2.79 0.86
C LYS A 31 0.41 3.57 1.10
N VAL A 32 0.31 4.83 1.53
CA VAL A 32 1.45 5.71 1.80
C VAL A 32 1.58 5.88 3.30
N PHE A 33 2.77 5.57 3.84
CA PHE A 33 3.00 5.64 5.28
C PHE A 33 4.14 6.60 5.59
N ASN A 34 3.89 7.52 6.53
CA ASN A 34 4.95 8.38 7.05
C ASN A 34 5.85 7.62 8.06
N PHE A 35 7.00 8.21 8.39
CA PHE A 35 7.95 7.66 9.35
C PHE A 35 7.30 7.27 10.68
N HIS A 36 6.45 8.13 11.26
CA HIS A 36 5.82 7.84 12.56
C HIS A 36 4.86 6.65 12.50
N GLN A 37 4.03 6.58 11.46
CA GLN A 37 3.11 5.46 11.23
C GLN A 37 3.87 4.14 11.09
N LEU A 38 4.89 4.10 10.23
CA LEU A 38 5.70 2.90 10.06
C LEU A 38 6.48 2.53 11.31
N SER A 39 7.06 3.50 12.01
CA SER A 39 7.82 3.23 13.24
C SER A 39 6.94 2.56 14.30
N GLN A 40 5.72 3.07 14.49
CA GLN A 40 4.76 2.48 15.43
C GLN A 40 4.31 1.09 15.01
N LEU A 41 4.01 0.86 13.73
CA LEU A 41 3.68 -0.46 13.20
C LEU A 41 4.83 -1.45 13.37
N PHE A 42 6.02 -1.10 12.91
CA PHE A 42 7.20 -1.98 12.92
C PHE A 42 7.75 -2.24 14.33
N SER A 43 7.38 -1.43 15.32
CA SER A 43 7.65 -1.74 16.74
C SER A 43 6.83 -2.93 17.28
N LYS A 44 5.71 -3.26 16.62
CA LYS A 44 4.76 -4.31 17.05
C LYS A 44 4.77 -5.53 16.14
N ILE A 45 5.10 -5.34 14.87
CA ILE A 45 5.16 -6.38 13.84
C ILE A 45 6.33 -7.35 14.12
N SER A 46 6.05 -8.64 14.04
CA SER A 46 7.04 -9.71 14.16
C SER A 46 6.92 -10.70 13.01
N SER A 47 8.02 -11.39 12.67
CA SER A 47 7.91 -12.59 11.83
C SER A 47 7.03 -13.63 12.52
N PHE A 48 6.37 -14.47 11.71
CA PHE A 48 5.53 -15.55 12.23
C PHE A 48 5.78 -16.86 11.48
N PRO A 49 5.65 -18.01 12.16
CA PRO A 49 5.86 -19.31 11.54
C PRO A 49 4.57 -19.81 10.87
N VAL A 50 4.75 -20.61 9.80
CA VAL A 50 3.69 -21.34 9.11
C VAL A 50 4.16 -22.75 8.76
N SER A 51 3.23 -23.70 8.59
CA SER A 51 3.58 -25.03 8.08
C SER A 51 4.13 -24.94 6.67
N LYS A 52 5.30 -25.52 6.45
CA LYS A 52 5.95 -25.62 5.14
C LYS A 52 5.10 -26.40 4.14
N THR A 53 4.55 -27.54 4.58
CA THR A 53 3.73 -28.42 3.74
C THR A 53 2.46 -27.72 3.27
N THR A 54 1.73 -27.11 4.20
CA THR A 54 0.50 -26.35 3.85
C THR A 54 0.82 -25.13 3.00
N TYR A 55 1.91 -24.42 3.27
CA TYR A 55 2.29 -23.24 2.49
C TYR A 55 2.55 -23.58 1.03
N PHE A 56 3.40 -24.58 0.75
CA PHE A 56 3.72 -24.95 -0.64
C PHE A 56 2.53 -25.60 -1.36
N SER A 57 1.70 -26.39 -0.66
CA SER A 57 0.49 -26.94 -1.31
C SER A 57 -0.48 -25.83 -1.72
N LEU A 58 -0.61 -24.75 -0.92
CA LEU A 58 -1.44 -23.61 -1.28
C LEU A 58 -0.80 -22.69 -2.31
N LYS A 59 0.53 -22.61 -2.36
CA LYS A 59 1.25 -21.78 -3.34
C LYS A 59 1.28 -22.42 -4.73
N ASP A 60 1.57 -23.72 -4.79
CA ASP A 60 1.94 -24.40 -6.03
C ASP A 60 0.80 -25.22 -6.63
N ASP A 61 -0.07 -25.85 -5.80
CA ASP A 61 -1.11 -26.77 -6.31
C ASP A 61 -2.43 -26.07 -6.66
N PHE A 62 -2.72 -24.92 -6.04
CA PHE A 62 -3.92 -24.10 -6.29
C PHE A 62 -3.59 -22.60 -6.18
N PRO A 63 -3.06 -21.95 -7.24
CA PRO A 63 -2.50 -20.59 -7.19
C PRO A 63 -3.55 -19.46 -7.04
N LEU A 64 -4.62 -19.70 -6.28
CA LEU A 64 -5.48 -18.65 -5.80
C LEU A 64 -4.74 -17.94 -4.67
N GLU A 65 -4.01 -16.87 -5.03
CA GLU A 65 -3.33 -15.95 -4.11
C GLU A 65 -4.20 -15.60 -2.89
N ASN A 66 -5.50 -15.42 -3.11
CA ASN A 66 -6.50 -15.17 -2.08
C ASN A 66 -6.61 -16.26 -1.01
N ILE A 67 -6.40 -17.55 -1.34
CA ILE A 67 -6.45 -18.65 -0.37
C ILE A 67 -5.17 -18.67 0.48
N LEU A 68 -4.02 -18.48 -0.14
CA LEU A 68 -2.75 -18.40 0.58
C LEU A 68 -2.77 -17.24 1.58
N ILE A 69 -3.22 -16.05 1.16
CA ILE A 69 -3.31 -14.87 2.03
C ILE A 69 -4.24 -15.11 3.21
N LYS A 70 -5.40 -15.74 2.99
CA LYS A 70 -6.31 -16.16 4.08
C LYS A 70 -5.64 -17.08 5.08
N TYR A 71 -4.92 -18.09 4.60
CA TYR A 71 -4.16 -18.99 5.47
C TYR A 71 -3.09 -18.25 6.28
N LEU A 72 -2.37 -17.32 5.66
CA LEU A 72 -1.37 -16.50 6.34
C LEU A 72 -1.99 -15.58 7.40
N ALA A 73 -3.12 -14.94 7.08
CA ALA A 73 -3.85 -14.07 8.00
C ALA A 73 -4.35 -14.84 9.24
N LEU A 74 -4.87 -16.06 9.03
CA LEU A 74 -5.24 -16.96 10.13
C LEU A 74 -4.02 -17.38 10.95
N SER A 75 -2.95 -17.81 10.31
CA SER A 75 -1.72 -18.25 10.98
C SER A 75 -1.11 -17.13 11.83
N TYR A 76 -1.08 -15.91 11.29
CA TYR A 76 -0.64 -14.72 12.01
C TYR A 76 -1.51 -14.43 13.23
N SER A 77 -2.83 -14.45 13.06
CA SER A 77 -3.78 -14.21 14.16
C SER A 77 -3.61 -15.22 15.29
N ILE A 78 -3.46 -16.50 14.95
CA ILE A 78 -3.20 -17.58 15.91
C ILE A 78 -1.88 -17.34 16.64
N TYR A 79 -0.81 -17.05 15.89
CA TYR A 79 0.52 -16.85 16.45
C TYR A 79 0.56 -15.69 17.46
N ARG A 80 -0.10 -14.57 17.16
CA ARG A 80 -0.15 -13.40 18.04
C ARG A 80 -0.87 -13.71 19.35
N GLN A 81 -1.94 -14.48 19.31
CA GLN A 81 -2.65 -14.88 20.54
C GLN A 81 -1.86 -15.84 21.41
N ILE A 82 -1.23 -16.86 20.80
CA ILE A 82 -0.35 -17.79 21.52
C ILE A 82 0.77 -17.01 22.21
N SER A 83 1.35 -16.04 21.51
CA SER A 83 2.41 -15.18 22.05
C SER A 83 1.95 -14.32 23.24
N LYS A 84 0.67 -13.95 23.30
CA LYS A 84 0.04 -13.25 24.44
C LYS A 84 -0.36 -14.18 25.60
N LYS A 85 -0.14 -15.50 25.50
CA LYS A 85 -0.59 -16.53 26.45
C LYS A 85 -2.12 -16.53 26.69
N GLU A 86 -2.89 -16.05 25.73
CA GLU A 86 -4.34 -16.09 25.77
C GLU A 86 -4.81 -17.47 25.27
N HIS A 87 -5.00 -18.42 26.19
CA HIS A 87 -5.37 -19.81 25.88
C HIS A 87 -6.88 -20.00 25.65
N THR A 88 -7.50 -19.13 24.86
CA THR A 88 -8.95 -19.16 24.61
C THR A 88 -9.28 -19.47 23.15
N TYR A 89 -10.47 -20.04 22.95
CA TYR A 89 -11.05 -20.28 21.62
C TYR A 89 -10.94 -19.03 20.74
N ILE A 90 -10.28 -19.20 19.60
CA ILE A 90 -10.01 -18.13 18.64
C ILE A 90 -11.30 -17.85 17.88
N LYS A 91 -11.96 -16.73 18.20
CA LYS A 91 -13.06 -16.22 17.39
C LYS A 91 -12.58 -14.99 16.63
N LEU A 92 -12.26 -15.20 15.36
CA LEU A 92 -12.00 -14.12 14.39
C LEU A 92 -13.31 -13.76 13.71
N ASN A 93 -13.69 -12.49 13.76
CA ASN A 93 -14.79 -12.01 12.93
C ASN A 93 -14.27 -11.87 11.48
N ALA A 94 -15.19 -11.89 10.51
CA ALA A 94 -14.81 -11.80 9.09
C ALA A 94 -14.12 -10.46 8.75
N GLN A 95 -14.48 -9.37 9.42
CA GLN A 95 -13.91 -8.04 9.18
C GLN A 95 -12.44 -7.94 9.62
N VAL A 96 -12.10 -8.48 10.78
CA VAL A 96 -10.73 -8.56 11.32
C VAL A 96 -9.91 -9.49 10.46
N LEU A 97 -10.49 -10.61 9.99
CA LEU A 97 -9.79 -11.48 9.06
C LEU A 97 -9.46 -10.75 7.75
N SER A 98 -10.44 -10.07 7.12
CA SER A 98 -10.22 -9.27 5.92
C SER A 98 -9.17 -8.18 6.13
N LEU A 99 -9.24 -7.46 7.24
CA LEU A 99 -8.23 -6.45 7.58
C LEU A 99 -6.84 -7.06 7.81
N THR A 100 -6.79 -8.27 8.35
CA THR A 100 -5.53 -9.00 8.55
C THR A 100 -4.98 -9.48 7.21
N GLU A 101 -5.82 -9.90 6.26
CA GLU A 101 -5.43 -10.21 4.88
C GLU A 101 -4.74 -8.99 4.24
N ASP A 102 -5.38 -7.82 4.28
CA ASP A 102 -4.82 -6.56 3.77
C ASP A 102 -3.50 -6.20 4.46
N PHE A 103 -3.42 -6.40 5.78
CA PHE A 103 -2.21 -6.16 6.56
C PHE A 103 -1.05 -7.07 6.16
N ILE A 104 -1.31 -8.36 5.97
CA ILE A 104 -0.29 -9.31 5.48
C ILE A 104 0.18 -8.89 4.09
N TYR A 105 -0.75 -8.58 3.20
CA TYR A 105 -0.44 -8.12 1.84
C TYR A 105 0.45 -6.86 1.84
N GLN A 106 0.10 -5.90 2.70
CA GLN A 106 0.82 -4.64 2.80
C GLN A 106 2.22 -4.82 3.40
N PHE A 107 2.35 -5.54 4.52
CA PHE A 107 3.55 -5.48 5.36
C PHE A 107 4.47 -6.70 5.32
N TYR A 108 4.06 -7.83 4.74
CA TYR A 108 4.86 -9.06 4.73
C TYR A 108 5.34 -9.44 3.33
N ALA A 109 6.57 -9.98 3.27
CA ALA A 109 7.16 -10.55 2.07
C ALA A 109 6.81 -12.03 1.96
N PHE A 110 5.52 -12.34 1.83
CA PHE A 110 5.06 -13.73 1.88
C PHE A 110 5.54 -14.55 0.69
N ASP A 111 5.81 -13.95 -0.47
CA ASP A 111 6.34 -14.67 -1.64
C ASP A 111 7.76 -15.23 -1.45
N LEU A 112 8.50 -14.70 -0.47
CA LEU A 112 9.89 -15.04 -0.15
C LEU A 112 10.01 -15.59 1.30
N PRO A 113 9.37 -16.72 1.62
CA PRO A 113 9.46 -17.30 2.95
C PRO A 113 10.87 -17.84 3.23
N ILE A 114 11.31 -17.77 4.48
CA ILE A 114 12.61 -18.32 4.89
C ILE A 114 12.39 -19.65 5.62
N LYS A 115 13.16 -20.67 5.25
CA LYS A 115 13.11 -21.98 5.92
C LYS A 115 13.69 -21.88 7.32
N ASP A 116 13.00 -22.45 8.31
CA ASP A 116 13.59 -22.62 9.64
C ASP A 116 14.65 -23.73 9.57
N HIS A 117 15.92 -23.37 9.79
CA HIS A 117 17.02 -24.34 9.78
C HIS A 117 16.97 -25.32 10.96
N ASN A 118 16.26 -24.96 12.05
CA ASN A 118 16.10 -25.78 13.25
C ASN A 118 14.81 -26.63 13.20
N HIS A 119 13.82 -26.24 12.39
CA HIS A 119 12.54 -26.94 12.25
C HIS A 119 12.21 -27.16 10.77
N GLN A 120 12.51 -28.36 10.25
CA GLN A 120 12.34 -28.67 8.82
C GLN A 120 10.92 -28.50 8.28
N GLU A 121 9.92 -28.48 9.17
CA GLU A 121 8.49 -28.36 8.88
C GLU A 121 7.96 -26.92 8.90
N LEU A 122 8.77 -25.92 9.29
CA LEU A 122 8.32 -24.54 9.44
C LEU A 122 8.97 -23.61 8.40
N LEU A 123 8.16 -22.64 7.96
CA LEU A 123 8.60 -21.47 7.22
C LEU A 123 8.30 -20.23 8.04
N TRP A 124 9.20 -19.25 8.00
CA TRP A 124 9.02 -17.95 8.62
C TRP A 124 8.65 -16.92 7.58
N ILE A 125 7.55 -16.21 7.83
CA ILE A 125 7.08 -15.10 7.00
C ILE A 125 7.58 -13.80 7.63
N TYR A 126 8.39 -13.06 6.88
CA TYR A 126 9.08 -11.87 7.37
C TYR A 126 8.39 -10.58 6.89
N PRO A 127 8.43 -9.51 7.71
CA PRO A 127 8.03 -8.19 7.26
C PRO A 127 8.88 -7.73 6.07
N LYS A 128 8.30 -6.98 5.14
CA LYS A 128 9.00 -6.47 3.96
C LYS A 128 10.22 -5.65 4.37
N LEU A 129 11.38 -5.99 3.79
CA LEU A 129 12.65 -5.37 4.12
C LEU A 129 12.70 -3.87 3.75
N GLN A 130 11.96 -3.47 2.70
CA GLN A 130 11.90 -2.08 2.23
C GLN A 130 11.48 -1.08 3.33
N TYR A 131 10.54 -1.46 4.21
CA TYR A 131 10.11 -0.59 5.30
C TYR A 131 11.19 -0.43 6.37
N LYS A 132 11.95 -1.50 6.64
CA LYS A 132 13.10 -1.43 7.55
C LYS A 132 14.21 -0.54 7.00
N HIS A 133 14.50 -0.63 5.70
CA HIS A 133 15.45 0.27 5.04
C HIS A 133 14.99 1.72 5.09
N PHE A 134 13.72 1.99 4.75
CA PHE A 134 13.16 3.33 4.86
C PHE A 134 13.29 3.93 6.26
N LEU A 135 12.95 3.17 7.31
CA LEU A 135 13.07 3.62 8.70
C LEU A 135 14.53 3.91 9.07
N ALA A 136 15.45 3.01 8.70
CA ALA A 136 16.87 3.18 8.95
C ALA A 136 17.42 4.43 8.24
N ASP A 137 17.08 4.63 6.97
CA ASP A 137 17.52 5.79 6.19
C ASP A 137 16.98 7.10 6.77
N CYS A 138 15.72 7.13 7.22
CA CYS A 138 15.16 8.30 7.90
C CYS A 138 15.90 8.63 9.19
N ILE A 139 16.28 7.62 9.98
CA ILE A 139 17.06 7.80 11.21
C ILE A 139 18.47 8.29 10.90
N LEU A 140 19.16 7.66 9.94
CA LEU A 140 20.54 7.99 9.58
C LEU A 140 20.67 9.38 8.96
N LEU A 141 19.67 9.81 8.18
CA LEU A 141 19.66 11.11 7.48
C LEU A 141 18.94 12.23 8.26
N GLY A 142 18.23 11.91 9.35
CA GLY A 142 17.46 12.87 10.14
C GLY A 142 16.17 13.35 9.49
N ASN A 143 15.63 12.61 8.51
CA ASN A 143 14.43 13.02 7.76
C ASN A 143 13.15 12.31 8.24
N TYR A 144 12.56 12.78 9.35
CA TYR A 144 11.38 12.13 9.94
C TYR A 144 10.03 12.55 9.31
N ASN A 145 10.04 13.50 8.38
CA ASN A 145 8.83 13.96 7.68
C ASN A 145 8.62 13.26 6.32
N ASP A 146 9.45 12.27 6.01
CA ASP A 146 9.37 11.55 4.74
C ASP A 146 8.30 10.45 4.77
N TYR A 147 7.95 10.00 3.56
CA TYR A 147 6.96 8.98 3.28
C TYR A 147 7.61 7.77 2.63
N CYS A 148 7.09 6.59 2.94
CA CYS A 148 7.42 5.34 2.27
C CYS A 148 6.31 4.98 1.29
N ILE A 149 6.70 4.68 0.05
CA ILE A 149 5.80 4.42 -1.06
C ILE A 149 6.31 3.21 -1.84
N ASP A 150 5.43 2.26 -2.09
CA ASP A 150 5.70 1.09 -2.92
C ASP A 150 5.60 1.48 -4.41
N ILE A 151 6.39 0.82 -5.27
CA ILE A 151 6.40 1.10 -6.71
C ILE A 151 5.00 0.90 -7.32
N SER A 152 4.24 -0.10 -6.88
CA SER A 152 2.87 -0.32 -7.33
C SER A 152 1.94 0.86 -7.01
N THR A 153 2.13 1.53 -5.86
CA THR A 153 1.39 2.74 -5.50
C THR A 153 1.77 3.92 -6.40
N ILE A 154 3.05 4.01 -6.80
CA ILE A 154 3.52 4.98 -7.81
C ILE A 154 2.87 4.71 -9.17
N GLU A 155 2.81 3.45 -9.59
CA GLU A 155 2.14 3.06 -10.84
C GLU A 155 0.65 3.41 -10.82
N GLU A 156 -0.03 3.13 -9.71
CA GLU A 156 -1.45 3.41 -9.54
C GLU A 156 -1.77 4.91 -9.63
N ILE A 157 -1.06 5.77 -8.90
CA ILE A 157 -1.28 7.22 -9.01
C ILE A 157 -0.98 7.75 -10.41
N VAL A 158 0.05 7.23 -11.08
CA VAL A 158 0.37 7.64 -12.45
C VAL A 158 -0.72 7.19 -13.42
N GLN A 159 -1.28 5.99 -13.28
CA GLN A 159 -2.39 5.53 -14.11
C GLN A 159 -3.64 6.38 -13.91
N ILE A 160 -4.01 6.68 -12.66
CA ILE A 160 -5.15 7.55 -12.33
C ILE A 160 -4.95 8.93 -12.99
N MET A 161 -3.77 9.53 -12.80
CA MET A 161 -3.48 10.87 -13.33
C MET A 161 -3.34 10.88 -14.85
N ALA A 162 -2.86 9.80 -15.47
CA ALA A 162 -2.86 9.64 -16.93
C ALA A 162 -4.28 9.59 -17.49
N GLY A 163 -5.17 8.80 -16.88
CA GLY A 163 -6.57 8.74 -17.27
C GLY A 163 -7.27 10.09 -17.14
N PHE A 164 -7.02 10.79 -16.02
CA PHE A 164 -7.55 12.13 -15.79
C PHE A 164 -7.04 13.15 -16.81
N THR A 165 -5.73 13.20 -17.02
CA THR A 165 -5.10 14.11 -17.99
C THR A 165 -5.66 13.86 -19.38
N ARG A 166 -5.90 12.59 -19.74
CA ARG A 166 -6.49 12.25 -21.04
C ARG A 166 -7.91 12.77 -21.15
N TYR A 167 -8.74 12.57 -20.13
CA TYR A 167 -10.07 13.13 -20.07
C TYR A 167 -10.06 14.66 -20.21
N GLU A 168 -9.19 15.36 -19.48
CA GLU A 168 -9.03 16.82 -19.59
C GLU A 168 -8.72 17.25 -21.03
N LEU A 169 -7.79 16.56 -21.68
CA LEU A 169 -7.40 16.83 -23.06
C LEU A 169 -8.53 16.54 -24.05
N ASP A 170 -9.24 15.44 -23.92
CA ASP A 170 -10.36 15.10 -24.80
C ASP A 170 -11.51 16.12 -24.66
N GLN A 171 -11.69 16.74 -23.48
CA GLN A 171 -12.68 17.80 -23.25
C GLN A 171 -12.23 19.20 -23.73
N THR A 172 -10.93 19.46 -23.83
CA THR A 172 -10.38 20.80 -24.19
C THR A 172 -9.83 20.90 -25.61
N LEU A 173 -9.35 19.79 -26.22
CA LEU A 173 -8.71 19.78 -27.55
C LEU A 173 -9.69 19.79 -28.74
N ALA A 174 -10.97 20.08 -28.52
CA ALA A 174 -11.87 20.43 -29.62
C ALA A 174 -11.40 21.69 -30.38
N GLU A 175 -10.51 22.52 -29.80
CA GLU A 175 -10.21 23.84 -30.36
C GLU A 175 -8.73 24.17 -30.67
N THR A 176 -7.71 23.38 -30.26
CA THR A 176 -6.30 23.77 -30.52
C THR A 176 -5.34 22.62 -30.83
N ASN A 177 -4.77 22.64 -32.05
CA ASN A 177 -3.77 21.72 -32.61
C ASN A 177 -2.35 21.82 -31.99
N SER A 178 -2.19 22.29 -30.76
CA SER A 178 -0.87 22.31 -30.10
C SER A 178 -0.51 20.92 -29.59
N ARG A 179 0.68 20.41 -29.95
CA ARG A 179 1.25 19.19 -29.37
C ARG A 179 1.45 19.38 -27.87
N VAL A 180 0.50 18.88 -27.08
CA VAL A 180 0.58 18.92 -25.63
C VAL A 180 1.60 17.89 -25.14
N ASN A 181 2.47 18.30 -24.21
CA ASN A 181 3.40 17.39 -23.56
C ASN A 181 2.68 16.59 -22.47
N PHE A 182 2.15 15.42 -22.87
CA PHE A 182 1.33 14.56 -22.02
C PHE A 182 2.05 14.12 -20.72
N PRO A 183 3.33 13.65 -20.74
CA PRO A 183 4.07 13.34 -19.52
C PRO A 183 4.16 14.50 -18.52
N SER A 184 4.42 15.71 -19.01
CA SER A 184 4.51 16.90 -18.17
C SER A 184 3.18 17.23 -17.49
N LEU A 185 2.05 17.06 -18.19
CA LEU A 185 0.73 17.27 -17.60
C LEU A 185 0.41 16.23 -16.53
N ILE A 186 0.70 14.94 -16.78
CA ILE A 186 0.53 13.89 -15.76
C ILE A 186 1.32 14.26 -14.50
N TYR A 187 2.58 14.67 -14.67
CA TYR A 187 3.42 15.09 -13.55
C TYR A 187 2.87 16.33 -12.84
N ALA A 188 2.36 17.31 -13.58
CA ALA A 188 1.71 18.49 -13.00
C ALA A 188 0.47 18.14 -12.18
N ASN A 189 -0.38 17.24 -12.68
CA ASN A 189 -1.56 16.74 -11.96
C ASN A 189 -1.18 15.99 -10.68
N ILE A 190 -0.12 15.19 -10.69
CA ILE A 190 0.43 14.58 -9.46
C ILE A 190 0.88 15.67 -8.46
N LYS A 191 1.51 16.76 -8.94
CA LYS A 191 1.91 17.87 -8.07
C LYS A 191 0.72 18.65 -7.51
N LEU A 192 -0.37 18.79 -8.27
CA LEU A 192 -1.61 19.39 -7.78
C LEU A 192 -2.28 18.50 -6.72
N TYR A 193 -2.24 17.18 -6.92
CA TYR A 193 -2.66 16.19 -5.93
C TYR A 193 -1.86 16.28 -4.62
N GLU A 194 -0.52 16.35 -4.68
CA GLU A 194 0.31 16.55 -3.47
C GLU A 194 -0.01 17.87 -2.75
N LYS A 195 -0.41 18.89 -3.50
CA LYS A 195 -0.82 20.20 -2.97
C LYS A 195 -2.26 20.23 -2.47
N GLY A 196 -3.01 19.12 -2.59
CA GLY A 196 -4.41 19.03 -2.17
C GLY A 196 -5.41 19.72 -3.10
N TYR A 197 -5.00 20.18 -4.29
CA TYR A 197 -5.94 20.74 -5.27
C TYR A 197 -6.73 19.67 -6.01
N LEU A 198 -6.17 18.47 -6.11
CA LEU A 198 -6.85 17.29 -6.61
C LEU A 198 -7.02 16.29 -5.48
N GLU A 199 -8.23 15.82 -5.29
CA GLU A 199 -8.59 14.77 -4.35
C GLU A 199 -8.97 13.52 -5.11
N VAL A 200 -8.42 12.38 -4.71
CA VAL A 200 -8.75 11.07 -5.26
C VAL A 200 -9.61 10.35 -4.24
N THR A 201 -10.78 9.89 -4.65
CA THR A 201 -11.71 9.14 -3.78
C THR A 201 -12.21 7.90 -4.51
N GLU A 202 -12.56 6.87 -3.74
CA GLU A 202 -13.16 5.65 -4.29
C GLU A 202 -14.70 5.79 -4.28
N GLY A 203 -15.30 5.83 -5.46
CA GLY A 203 -16.74 5.90 -5.67
C GLY A 203 -17.34 4.52 -5.97
N SER A 204 -18.67 4.45 -6.09
CA SER A 204 -19.39 3.18 -6.33
C SER A 204 -19.08 2.51 -7.67
N THR A 205 -18.58 3.27 -8.64
CA THR A 205 -18.30 2.80 -10.02
C THR A 205 -16.83 2.88 -10.41
N GLY A 206 -15.95 3.33 -9.51
CA GLY A 206 -14.53 3.49 -9.78
C GLY A 206 -13.89 4.66 -9.02
N ILE A 207 -12.75 5.12 -9.53
CA ILE A 207 -12.02 6.25 -8.97
C ILE A 207 -12.64 7.57 -9.39
N GLU A 208 -12.91 8.46 -8.43
CA GLU A 208 -13.37 9.83 -8.64
C GLU A 208 -12.24 10.82 -8.35
N ILE A 209 -12.10 11.84 -9.20
CA ILE A 209 -11.17 12.95 -9.00
C ILE A 209 -11.98 14.23 -8.81
N ARG A 210 -11.74 14.92 -7.70
CA ARG A 210 -12.43 16.16 -7.34
C ARG A 210 -11.43 17.30 -7.24
N LEU A 211 -11.86 18.46 -7.72
CA LEU A 211 -11.08 19.69 -7.61
C LEU A 211 -11.39 20.38 -6.28
N ASN A 212 -10.39 20.57 -5.44
CA ASN A 212 -10.49 21.35 -4.22
C ASN A 212 -9.92 22.76 -4.43
N LEU A 213 -10.80 23.77 -4.43
CA LEU A 213 -10.45 25.17 -4.61
C LEU A 213 -9.87 25.83 -3.35
N LYS A 214 -9.92 25.16 -2.21
CA LYS A 214 -9.43 25.64 -0.91
C LYS A 214 -8.59 24.54 -0.25
N PRO A 215 -7.46 24.16 -0.85
CA PRO A 215 -6.60 23.15 -0.25
C PRO A 215 -6.10 23.64 1.11
N GLU A 216 -6.06 22.73 2.08
CA GLU A 216 -5.45 23.02 3.37
C GLU A 216 -3.95 23.30 3.20
N SER A 217 -3.44 24.28 3.94
CA SER A 217 -2.04 24.75 3.81
C SER A 217 -0.98 23.70 4.22
N SER A 218 -1.38 22.56 4.77
CA SER A 218 -0.53 21.46 5.22
C SER A 218 -0.20 20.42 4.14
N ALA A 219 -0.10 20.85 2.89
CA ALA A 219 0.33 19.99 1.79
C ALA A 219 1.75 19.46 2.02
N SER A 220 1.88 18.14 2.17
CA SER A 220 3.16 17.45 2.32
C SER A 220 3.62 16.88 0.97
N PRO A 221 4.87 17.07 0.55
CA PRO A 221 5.37 16.57 -0.73
C PRO A 221 5.70 15.07 -0.66
N ILE A 222 4.66 14.25 -0.68
CA ILE A 222 4.68 12.78 -0.56
C ILE A 222 5.71 12.12 -1.50
N PHE A 223 5.76 12.53 -2.76
CA PHE A 223 6.57 11.91 -3.82
C PHE A 223 7.91 12.61 -4.05
N SER A 224 8.33 13.54 -3.18
CA SER A 224 9.58 14.29 -3.35
C SER A 224 10.82 13.38 -3.49
N ARG A 225 11.00 12.43 -2.57
CA ARG A 225 12.04 11.38 -2.64
C ARG A 225 11.91 10.44 -3.84
N TYR A 226 10.71 10.34 -4.40
CA TYR A 226 10.37 9.41 -5.49
C TYR A 226 10.27 10.10 -6.85
N SER A 227 10.80 11.33 -7.00
CA SER A 227 10.74 12.08 -8.26
C SER A 227 11.27 11.30 -9.47
N TYR A 228 12.41 10.61 -9.32
CA TYR A 228 12.97 9.80 -10.41
C TYR A 228 12.10 8.57 -10.74
N PRO A 229 11.75 7.69 -9.77
CA PRO A 229 10.81 6.60 -10.00
C PRO A 229 9.49 7.07 -10.63
N LEU A 230 8.93 8.17 -10.15
CA LEU A 230 7.68 8.75 -10.65
C LEU A 230 7.78 9.12 -12.13
N LYS A 231 8.82 9.90 -12.52
CA LYS A 231 9.04 10.29 -13.92
C LYS A 231 9.29 9.09 -14.82
N LYS A 232 10.04 8.09 -14.33
CA LYS A 232 10.28 6.84 -15.06
C LYS A 232 8.95 6.12 -15.33
N THR A 233 8.13 5.95 -14.31
CA THR A 233 6.83 5.28 -14.40
C THR A 233 5.87 6.02 -15.34
N ILE A 234 5.87 7.36 -15.32
CA ILE A 234 5.11 8.17 -16.30
C ILE A 234 5.54 7.84 -17.73
N ILE A 235 6.84 7.85 -18.03
CA ILE A 235 7.34 7.51 -19.38
C ILE A 235 6.91 6.09 -19.77
N ASP A 236 7.05 5.13 -18.86
CA ASP A 236 6.73 3.72 -19.13
C ASP A 236 5.24 3.51 -19.40
N ILE A 237 4.35 4.19 -18.67
CA ILE A 237 2.91 4.17 -18.90
C ILE A 237 2.56 4.87 -20.22
N CYS A 238 3.15 6.02 -20.53
CA CYS A 238 2.93 6.70 -21.81
C CYS A 238 3.27 5.80 -23.01
N LYS A 239 4.41 5.10 -22.93
CA LYS A 239 4.84 4.15 -23.96
C LYS A 239 3.90 2.96 -24.11
N LYS A 240 3.53 2.32 -22.99
CA LYS A 240 2.71 1.09 -22.98
C LYS A 240 1.26 1.35 -23.38
N SER A 241 0.65 2.40 -22.85
CA SER A 241 -0.79 2.65 -22.96
C SER A 241 -1.17 3.53 -24.15
N TYR A 242 -0.23 4.35 -24.66
CA TYR A 242 -0.54 5.36 -25.69
C TYR A 242 0.36 5.27 -26.93
N ASN A 243 1.36 4.36 -26.94
CA ASN A 243 2.33 4.20 -28.04
C ASN A 243 3.13 5.48 -28.35
N GLU A 244 3.24 6.39 -27.38
CA GLU A 244 3.94 7.65 -27.52
C GLU A 244 5.39 7.54 -27.02
N HIS A 245 6.34 8.07 -27.79
CA HIS A 245 7.76 7.94 -27.52
C HIS A 245 8.30 9.19 -26.82
N TYR A 246 8.24 9.19 -25.48
CA TYR A 246 8.78 10.27 -24.64
C TYR A 246 10.09 9.88 -23.94
N SER A 247 10.78 10.92 -23.46
CA SER A 247 12.07 10.89 -22.78
C SER A 247 12.05 11.75 -21.50
N TYR A 248 13.11 11.66 -20.69
CA TYR A 248 13.23 12.51 -19.49
C TYR A 248 13.32 14.01 -19.77
N LYS A 249 13.70 14.40 -21.00
CA LYS A 249 13.76 15.82 -21.41
C LYS A 249 12.36 16.43 -21.49
N ASP A 250 11.33 15.61 -21.59
CA ASP A 250 9.94 16.05 -21.67
C ASP A 250 9.35 16.46 -20.31
N PHE A 251 10.14 16.50 -19.24
CA PHE A 251 9.76 17.07 -17.93
C PHE A 251 10.51 18.36 -17.58
N GLN A 252 11.23 18.96 -18.55
CA GLN A 252 12.00 20.19 -18.38
C GLN A 252 11.16 21.43 -18.63
#